data_AF-A0A7C3ADD0-F1
#
_entry.id   AF-A0A7C3ADD0-F1
#
_cell.length_a   1.000
_cell.length_b   1.000
_cell.length_c   1.000
_cell.angle_alpha   90.00
_cell.angle_beta   90.00
_cell.angle_gamma   90.00
#
_symmetry.space_group_name_H-M   'P 1'
#
loop_
_entity.id
_entity.type
_entity.pdbx_description
1 polymer ?
#
loop_
_entity_poly.entity_id
_entity_poly.type
_entity_poly.pdbx_seq_one_letter_code
_entity_poly.pdbx_strand_id
1 'polypeptide(L)'
;MAEDTYLGQGLLDASSLSGFRYKDGYTLSATDMGSRGVKIELRHTYDSAGAIILPPTKAQEYGKWLLSTLGQDQFGLPKELPDILERICRQKTPDGVLQRGDKKAIRDALKVLKSKR
;
A
#
# COMPACT_ATOMS: atom_id res chain seq x y z
N MET A 1 21.76 -40.14 16.49
CA MET A 1 20.74 -39.93 17.55
C MET A 1 19.73 -38.95 17.00
N ALA A 2 18.48 -39.40 16.98
CA ALA A 2 17.28 -38.73 16.49
C ALA A 2 16.98 -37.45 17.31
N GLU A 3 16.55 -36.39 16.62
CA GLU A 3 15.19 -35.81 16.69
C GLU A 3 14.93 -34.99 17.96
N ASP A 4 14.66 -33.69 17.78
CA ASP A 4 13.34 -33.20 18.15
C ASP A 4 12.94 -31.98 17.32
N THR A 5 11.83 -32.18 16.62
CA THR A 5 11.11 -31.24 15.77
C THR A 5 10.08 -30.55 16.65
N TYR A 6 10.11 -29.22 16.75
CA TYR A 6 8.93 -28.44 17.16
C TYR A 6 8.47 -27.57 15.99
N LEU A 7 7.61 -28.18 15.17
CA LEU A 7 6.61 -27.51 14.36
C LEU A 7 5.41 -27.18 15.26
N GLY A 8 5.02 -25.91 15.28
CA GLY A 8 3.76 -25.42 15.88
C GLY A 8 3.90 -23.93 16.20
N GLN A 9 3.16 -23.00 15.63
CA GLN A 9 1.89 -23.04 14.91
C GLN A 9 1.82 -21.84 13.95
N GLY A 10 1.06 -22.01 12.87
CA GLY A 10 0.22 -20.92 12.35
C GLY A 10 0.84 -19.99 11.32
N LEU A 11 0.94 -20.49 10.10
CA LEU A 11 0.92 -19.68 8.88
C LEU A 11 -0.18 -18.60 8.92
N LEU A 12 0.20 -17.39 8.51
CA LEU A 12 -0.59 -16.52 7.63
C LEU A 12 -1.94 -16.03 8.19
N ASP A 13 -1.89 -15.09 9.13
CA ASP A 13 -2.85 -13.98 9.04
C ASP A 13 -2.25 -12.96 8.08
N ALA A 14 -2.78 -12.99 6.85
CA ALA A 14 -2.52 -12.05 5.79
C ALA A 14 -3.02 -10.65 6.17
N SER A 15 -2.33 -10.00 7.11
CA SER A 15 -2.35 -8.55 7.18
C SER A 15 -1.54 -8.02 6.00
N SER A 16 -2.11 -7.12 5.23
CA SER A 16 -1.66 -6.66 3.91
C SER A 16 -0.27 -6.02 3.86
N LEU A 17 0.46 -5.97 4.98
CA LEU A 17 1.84 -5.52 5.10
C LEU A 17 2.56 -6.43 6.09
N SER A 18 3.45 -7.30 5.61
CA SER A 18 4.41 -7.98 6.49
C SER A 18 5.17 -6.93 7.30
N GLY A 19 5.11 -7.01 8.63
CA GLY A 19 5.74 -6.03 9.52
C GLY A 19 7.16 -5.69 9.07
N PHE A 20 7.48 -4.40 9.03
CA PHE A 20 8.79 -3.93 8.59
C PHE A 20 9.81 -4.28 9.68
N ARG A 21 10.75 -5.17 9.35
CA ARG A 21 11.79 -5.62 10.27
C ARG A 21 13.01 -4.71 10.16
N TYR A 22 13.37 -4.05 11.26
CA TYR A 22 14.61 -3.30 11.41
C TYR A 22 15.77 -4.26 11.74
N LYS A 23 17.01 -3.74 11.68
CA LYS A 23 18.18 -4.42 12.25
C LYS A 23 17.95 -4.66 13.76
N ASP A 24 18.61 -5.69 14.30
CA ASP A 24 18.60 -6.04 15.73
C ASP A 24 17.24 -6.53 16.27
N GLY A 25 16.46 -7.25 15.45
CA GLY A 25 15.30 -8.00 15.94
C GLY A 25 14.05 -7.17 16.25
N TYR A 26 14.05 -5.88 15.89
CA TYR A 26 12.89 -5.01 16.00
C TYR A 26 11.96 -5.12 14.78
N THR A 27 10.66 -5.13 15.01
CA THR A 27 9.61 -5.17 13.99
C THR A 27 8.61 -4.05 14.25
N LEU A 28 8.37 -3.23 13.25
CA LEU A 28 7.29 -2.25 13.23
C LEU A 28 6.09 -2.83 12.50
N SER A 29 4.96 -2.92 13.18
CA SER A 29 3.70 -3.41 12.64
C SER A 29 2.60 -2.38 12.79
N ALA A 30 1.72 -2.31 11.80
CA ALA A 30 0.49 -1.54 11.86
C ALA A 30 -0.70 -2.50 11.80
N THR A 31 -1.69 -2.28 12.66
CA THR A 31 -2.93 -3.08 12.71
C THR A 31 -4.13 -2.15 12.60
N ASP A 32 -4.95 -2.37 11.58
CA ASP A 32 -6.24 -1.71 11.44
C ASP A 32 -7.19 -2.20 12.54
N MET A 33 -7.74 -1.27 13.32
CA MET A 33 -8.70 -1.53 14.39
C MET A 33 -10.12 -1.05 14.02
N GLY A 34 -10.38 -0.79 12.73
CA GLY A 34 -11.65 -0.31 12.22
C GLY A 34 -12.00 1.07 12.79
N SER A 35 -13.17 1.18 13.44
CA SER A 35 -13.64 2.44 14.03
C SER A 35 -12.75 2.98 15.16
N ARG A 36 -11.82 2.17 15.67
CA ARG A 36 -10.86 2.56 16.73
C ARG A 36 -9.57 3.16 16.17
N GLY A 37 -9.40 3.16 14.85
CA GLY A 37 -8.22 3.71 14.18
C GLY A 37 -7.15 2.67 13.92
N VAL A 38 -5.88 3.06 14.04
CA VAL A 38 -4.74 2.20 13.70
C VAL A 38 -3.80 2.06 14.89
N LYS A 39 -3.46 0.83 15.25
CA LYS A 39 -2.41 0.53 16.23
C LYS A 39 -1.07 0.46 15.50
N ILE A 40 -0.07 1.17 15.99
CA ILE A 40 1.31 1.05 15.53
C ILE A 40 2.12 0.47 16.69
N GLU A 41 2.83 -0.61 16.44
CA GLU A 41 3.62 -1.33 17.46
C GLU A 41 5.05 -1.50 16.99
N LEU A 42 5.98 -1.24 17.90
CA LEU A 42 7.38 -1.61 17.78
C LEU A 42 7.64 -2.78 18.74
N ARG A 43 7.95 -3.95 18.19
CA ARG A 43 8.20 -5.18 18.94
C ARG A 43 9.64 -5.61 18.76
N HIS A 44 10.33 -6.01 19.82
CA HIS A 44 11.56 -6.76 19.77
C HIS A 44 11.23 -8.27 19.87
N THR A 45 12.10 -9.14 19.37
CA THR A 45 11.85 -10.59 19.26
C THR A 45 11.41 -11.25 20.59
N TYR A 46 11.74 -10.63 21.72
CA TYR A 46 11.43 -11.13 23.07
C TYR A 46 10.71 -10.10 23.97
N ASP A 47 10.38 -8.90 23.47
CA ASP A 47 9.77 -7.84 24.29
C ASP A 47 8.95 -6.83 23.45
N SER A 48 7.94 -6.20 24.04
CA SER A 48 7.17 -5.12 23.41
C SER A 48 7.82 -3.77 23.71
N ALA A 49 8.52 -3.18 22.73
CA ALA A 49 9.25 -1.94 22.93
C ALA A 49 8.33 -0.71 23.04
N GLY A 50 7.18 -0.71 22.35
CA GLY A 50 6.18 0.34 22.49
C GLY A 50 5.01 0.21 21.52
N ALA A 51 3.87 0.80 21.89
CA ALA A 51 2.70 0.86 21.03
C ALA A 51 1.98 2.21 21.17
N ILE A 52 1.50 2.73 20.05
CA ILE A 52 0.60 3.89 20.00
C ILE A 52 -0.67 3.52 19.25
N ILE A 53 -1.79 4.10 19.67
CA ILE A 53 -3.06 4.01 18.92
C ILE A 53 -3.31 5.38 18.32
N LEU A 54 -3.38 5.42 16.99
CA LEU A 54 -3.79 6.59 16.24
C LEU A 54 -5.31 6.58 16.08
N PRO A 55 -6.03 7.59 16.57
CA PRO A 55 -7.46 7.74 16.30
C PRO A 55 -7.72 7.82 14.78
N PRO A 56 -8.93 7.44 14.30
CA PRO A 56 -9.25 7.42 12.87
C PRO A 56 -8.91 8.71 12.12
N THR A 57 -9.19 9.86 12.73
CA THR A 57 -8.91 11.18 12.14
C THR A 57 -7.40 11.40 11.92
N LYS A 58 -6.57 11.01 12.90
CA LYS A 58 -5.11 11.12 12.81
C LYS A 58 -4.51 10.09 11.86
N ALA A 59 -5.03 8.87 11.85
CA ALA A 59 -4.63 7.86 10.87
C ALA A 59 -4.89 8.36 9.44
N GLN A 60 -6.04 8.99 9.19
CA GLN A 60 -6.37 9.57 7.89
C GLN A 60 -5.47 10.75 7.52
N GLU A 61 -5.20 11.65 8.48
CA GLU A 61 -4.31 12.81 8.29
C GLU A 61 -2.90 12.35 7.88
N TYR A 62 -2.32 11.42 8.64
CA TYR A 62 -0.99 10.89 8.35
C TYR A 62 -0.96 10.04 7.09
N GLY A 63 -2.02 9.29 6.78
CA GLY A 63 -2.15 8.58 5.51
C GLY A 63 -2.09 9.52 4.32
N LYS A 64 -2.84 10.64 4.36
CA LYS A 64 -2.80 11.66 3.30
C LYS A 64 -1.41 12.30 3.17
N TRP A 65 -0.79 12.63 4.29
CA TRP A 65 0.56 13.20 4.30
C TRP A 65 1.60 12.23 3.71
N LEU A 66 1.54 10.94 4.08
CA LEU A 66 2.43 9.90 3.58
C LEU A 66 2.29 9.71 2.07
N LEU A 67 1.04 9.57 1.57
CA LEU A 67 0.77 9.46 0.14
C LEU A 67 1.32 10.67 -0.62
N SER A 68 1.08 11.88 -0.11
CA SER A 68 1.59 13.10 -0.74
C SER A 68 3.11 13.13 -0.82
N THR A 69 3.79 12.71 0.25
CA THR A 69 5.26 12.63 0.35
C THR A 69 5.84 11.64 -0.64
N LEU A 70 5.12 10.54 -0.91
CA LEU A 70 5.50 9.53 -1.90
C LEU A 70 5.11 9.91 -3.34
N GLY A 71 4.59 11.13 -3.56
CA GLY A 71 4.12 11.55 -4.90
C GLY A 71 2.85 10.83 -5.35
N GLN A 72 2.09 10.25 -4.43
CA GLN A 72 0.86 9.50 -4.70
C GLN A 72 -0.39 10.36 -4.45
N ASP A 73 -1.49 10.00 -5.11
CA ASP A 73 -2.82 10.55 -4.90
C ASP A 73 -3.57 9.84 -3.76
N GLN A 74 -4.82 10.21 -3.53
CA GLN A 74 -5.67 9.64 -2.48
C GLN A 74 -5.99 8.14 -2.65
N PHE A 75 -5.70 7.56 -3.82
CA PHE A 75 -5.87 6.13 -4.11
C PHE A 75 -4.54 5.36 -4.06
N GLY A 76 -3.43 6.02 -3.73
CA GLY A 76 -2.09 5.41 -3.76
C GLY A 76 -1.48 5.33 -5.16
N LEU A 77 -2.04 6.05 -6.14
CA LEU A 77 -1.54 6.06 -7.52
C LEU A 77 -0.57 7.23 -7.75
N PRO A 78 0.46 7.08 -8.60
CA PRO A 78 1.35 8.20 -8.95
C PRO A 78 0.56 9.38 -9.54
N LYS A 79 0.88 10.61 -9.12
CA LYS A 79 0.20 11.83 -9.57
C LYS A 79 0.30 12.06 -11.09
N GLU A 80 1.34 11.52 -11.72
CA GLU A 80 1.64 11.63 -13.15
C GLU A 80 0.94 10.56 -14.00
N LEU A 81 0.30 9.56 -13.36
CA LEU A 81 -0.35 8.45 -14.06
C LEU A 81 -1.36 8.92 -15.13
N PRO A 82 -2.23 9.94 -14.88
CA PRO A 82 -3.14 10.44 -15.92
C PRO A 82 -2.40 10.98 -17.14
N ASP A 83 -1.29 11.70 -16.94
CA ASP A 83 -0.53 12.31 -18.04
C ASP A 83 0.21 11.23 -18.85
N ILE A 84 0.73 10.20 -18.17
CA ILE A 84 1.34 9.03 -18.82
C ILE A 84 0.31 8.31 -19.68
N LEU A 85 -0.87 8.00 -19.12
CA LEU A 85 -1.95 7.32 -19.85
C LEU A 85 -2.45 8.14 -21.05
N GLU A 86 -2.51 9.47 -20.91
CA GLU A 86 -2.87 10.37 -22.00
C GLU A 86 -1.82 10.38 -23.12
N ARG A 87 -0.53 10.42 -22.77
CA ARG A 87 0.57 10.32 -23.75
C ARG A 87 0.52 8.99 -24.51
N ILE A 88 0.30 7.88 -23.80
CA ILE A 88 0.19 6.55 -24.39
C ILE A 88 -0.98 6.47 -25.38
N CYS A 89 -2.13 7.05 -25.03
CA CYS A 89 -3.30 7.07 -25.91
C CYS A 89 -3.08 7.91 -27.19
N ARG A 90 -2.32 9.01 -27.08
CA ARG A 90 -1.99 9.92 -28.20
C ARG A 90 -0.89 9.40 -29.10
N GLN A 91 -0.01 8.52 -28.61
CA GLN A 91 1.03 7.91 -29.43
C GLN A 91 0.39 7.07 -30.55
N LYS A 92 0.77 7.38 -31.79
CA LYS A 92 0.57 6.50 -32.95
C LYS A 92 1.71 5.49 -32.92
N THR A 93 1.58 4.43 -32.13
CA THR A 93 2.54 3.33 -32.14
C THR A 93 2.50 2.66 -33.52
N PRO A 94 3.63 2.59 -34.26
CA PRO A 94 3.69 1.98 -35.58
C PRO A 94 3.31 0.49 -35.56
N ASP A 95 3.55 -0.20 -34.43
CA ASP A 95 3.35 -1.65 -34.31
C ASP A 95 2.00 -2.06 -33.70
N GLY A 96 1.05 -1.13 -33.52
CA GLY A 96 -0.30 -1.48 -33.08
C GLY A 96 -0.40 -2.09 -31.66
N VAL A 97 0.58 -1.84 -30.80
CA VAL A 97 0.66 -2.38 -29.41
C VAL A 97 -0.63 -2.16 -28.61
N LEU A 98 -1.36 -1.08 -28.88
CA LEU A 98 -2.66 -0.80 -28.25
C LEU A 98 -3.80 -0.97 -29.24
N GLN A 99 -4.67 -1.93 -28.96
CA GLN A 99 -5.88 -2.15 -29.73
C GLN A 99 -6.92 -1.05 -29.45
N ARG A 100 -7.94 -0.96 -30.30
CA ARG A 100 -9.03 0.01 -30.15
C ARG A 100 -9.75 -0.14 -28.80
N GLY A 101 -9.87 -1.37 -28.28
CA GLY A 101 -10.44 -1.68 -26.96
C GLY A 101 -9.63 -1.08 -25.81
N ASP A 102 -8.31 -1.23 -25.84
CA ASP A 102 -7.40 -0.73 -24.80
C ASP A 102 -7.47 0.80 -24.72
N LYS A 103 -7.51 1.48 -25.86
CA LYS A 103 -7.66 2.94 -25.90
C LYS A 103 -8.99 3.43 -25.34
N LYS A 104 -10.04 2.62 -25.39
CA LYS A 104 -11.33 2.93 -24.75
C LYS A 104 -11.21 2.77 -23.23
N ALA A 105 -10.66 1.65 -22.77
CA ALA A 105 -10.46 1.38 -21.35
C ALA A 105 -9.59 2.45 -20.68
N ILE A 106 -8.49 2.87 -21.31
CA ILE A 106 -7.63 3.94 -20.83
C ILE A 106 -8.39 5.27 -20.74
N ARG A 107 -9.21 5.60 -21.76
CA ARG A 107 -10.02 6.82 -21.75
C ARG A 107 -11.07 6.83 -20.63
N ASP A 108 -11.68 5.69 -20.38
CA ASP A 108 -12.67 5.57 -19.30
C ASP A 108 -11.99 5.66 -17.93
N ALA A 109 -10.82 5.04 -17.75
CA ALA A 109 -9.99 5.20 -16.56
C ALA A 109 -9.56 6.67 -16.35
N LEU A 110 -9.14 7.36 -17.41
CA LEU A 110 -8.78 8.79 -17.36
C LEU A 110 -9.94 9.68 -16.92
N LYS A 111 -11.19 9.39 -17.33
CA LYS A 111 -12.35 10.14 -16.86
C LYS A 111 -12.52 10.02 -15.34
N VAL A 112 -12.36 8.82 -14.80
CA VAL A 112 -12.47 8.58 -13.35
C VAL A 112 -11.33 9.25 -12.60
N LEU A 113 -10.10 9.18 -13.12
CA LEU A 113 -8.94 9.82 -12.50
C LEU A 113 -9.03 11.36 -12.51
N LYS A 114 -9.58 11.95 -13.57
CA LYS A 114 -9.71 13.41 -13.71
C LYS A 114 -10.95 13.99 -13.02
N SER A 115 -12.05 13.24 -12.87
CA SER A 115 -13.27 13.73 -12.22
C SER A 115 -13.17 13.78 -10.69
N LYS A 116 -12.17 13.11 -10.12
CA LYS A 116 -11.94 13.03 -8.66
C LYS A 116 -10.77 13.88 -8.17
N ARG A 117 -10.27 14.78 -9.03
CA ARG A 117 -9.24 15.77 -8.74
C ARG A 117 -9.89 17.08 -8.32
#